data_AF-A0A1J3J3R3-F1
#
_entry.id   AF-A0A1J3J3R3-F1
#
_cell.length_a   1.000
_cell.length_b   1.000
_cell.length_c   1.000
_cell.angle_alpha   90.00
_cell.angle_beta   90.00
_cell.angle_gamma   90.00
#
_symmetry.space_group_name_H-M   'P 1'
#
loop_
_entity.id
_entity.type
_entity.pdbx_description
1 polymer ?
#
loop_
_entity_poly.entity_id
_entity_poly.type
_entity_poly.pdbx_seq_one_letter_code
_entity_poly.pdbx_strand_id
1 'polypeptide(L)'
;MCADTGDELVEEHYERFKPLVVEGKTLLGDLKNIKSGDCVVAFSRREIFEVKMAIEKHTKHRCCVIYGALPPETRRQQANLFNDQDNEYDVLVASDAVGMGLNLNIRRVVFYSLNKYNGDKNVPVPASQVKQIAGRAGRRGSRYPDGLTTTLHLEDLSYLIECLQQPFDEVKKVGLFPFFEQLELFAAKVPDMAFSKLLDHFGKHCRLDGSYFLCRHDHVKKVANMLEKVEGLSLEDRFNFCFAPVNVRNPKAMYHLYRFASTYSQDMPVNVAMGMPKSSARNDTELLDLESRHQVLSMYLWLSNQFEEKNFPFVEKVEAMATNIAELLGESLSKANWKMETKE
;
A
#
# COMPACT_ATOMS: atom_id res chain seq x y z
N MET A 1 9.43 -3.58 -27.29
CA MET A 1 8.10 -4.17 -27.04
C MET A 1 7.22 -4.07 -28.28
N CYS A 2 6.59 -2.93 -28.60
CA CYS A 2 5.76 -2.81 -29.82
C CYS A 2 6.52 -3.19 -31.09
N ALA A 3 7.79 -2.77 -31.21
CA ALA A 3 8.65 -3.19 -32.31
C ALA A 3 8.93 -4.71 -32.36
N ASP A 4 8.97 -5.39 -31.21
CA ASP A 4 9.22 -6.84 -31.13
C ASP A 4 7.96 -7.65 -31.44
N THR A 5 6.77 -7.09 -31.13
CA THR A 5 5.47 -7.72 -31.39
C THR A 5 4.89 -7.34 -32.75
N GLY A 6 5.43 -6.33 -33.42
CA GLY A 6 4.90 -5.78 -34.67
C GLY A 6 3.68 -4.86 -34.47
N ASP A 7 3.44 -4.40 -33.24
CA ASP A 7 2.33 -3.51 -32.91
C ASP A 7 2.65 -2.04 -33.26
N GLU A 8 1.62 -1.28 -33.63
CA GLU A 8 1.71 0.17 -33.82
C GLU A 8 1.71 0.89 -32.46
N LEU A 9 2.64 1.85 -32.29
CA LEU A 9 2.71 2.72 -31.12
C LEU A 9 2.19 4.12 -31.47
N VAL A 10 1.10 4.54 -30.82
CA VAL A 10 0.55 5.89 -30.93
C VAL A 10 0.80 6.63 -29.61
N GLU A 11 1.56 7.73 -29.66
CA GLU A 11 1.88 8.55 -28.49
C GLU A 11 0.99 9.79 -28.43
N GLU A 12 0.25 9.94 -27.33
CA GLU A 12 -0.60 11.11 -27.06
C GLU A 12 -0.07 11.85 -25.84
N HIS A 13 0.27 13.13 -26.01
CA HIS A 13 0.82 13.96 -24.95
C HIS A 13 -0.27 14.77 -24.25
N TYR A 14 -0.28 14.71 -22.92
CA TYR A 14 -1.25 15.41 -22.09
C TYR A 14 -0.55 16.36 -21.12
N GLU A 15 -1.08 17.58 -21.06
CA GLU A 15 -0.67 18.58 -20.07
C GLU A 15 -1.57 18.53 -18.84
N ARG A 16 -1.10 19.15 -17.74
CA ARG A 16 -1.94 19.30 -16.55
C ARG A 16 -3.16 20.16 -16.84
N PHE A 17 -4.33 19.69 -16.39
CA PHE A 17 -5.57 20.47 -16.46
C PHE A 17 -5.55 21.79 -15.66
N LYS A 18 -4.76 21.83 -14.59
CA LYS A 18 -4.59 23.01 -13.72
C LYS A 18 -3.13 23.14 -13.31
N PRO A 19 -2.62 24.39 -13.17
CA PRO A 19 -1.23 24.62 -12.82
C PRO A 19 -0.91 24.12 -11.41
N LEU A 20 0.35 23.79 -11.19
CA LEU A 20 0.91 23.54 -9.86
C LEU A 20 1.95 24.61 -9.57
N VAL A 21 1.76 25.28 -8.44
CA VAL A 21 2.63 26.35 -7.99
C VAL A 21 3.31 25.92 -6.69
N VAL A 22 4.64 26.06 -6.66
CA VAL A 22 5.41 25.92 -5.43
C VAL A 22 5.28 27.22 -4.63
N GLU A 23 4.79 27.16 -3.40
CA GLU A 23 4.72 28.36 -2.56
C GLU A 23 6.13 28.74 -2.09
N GLY A 24 6.52 30.01 -2.27
CA GLY A 24 7.81 30.52 -1.81
C GLY A 24 7.96 30.63 -0.29
N LYS A 25 6.87 30.41 0.47
CA LYS A 25 6.87 30.34 1.93
C LYS A 25 6.49 28.92 2.37
N THR A 26 7.33 28.34 3.21
CA THR A 26 7.04 27.08 3.92
C THR A 26 6.09 27.34 5.08
N LEU A 27 5.71 26.28 5.81
CA LEU A 27 4.96 26.41 7.06
C LEU A 27 5.84 26.89 8.23
N LEU A 28 7.11 27.20 8.00
CA LEU A 28 8.08 27.68 8.99
C LEU A 28 8.24 26.71 10.17
N GLY A 29 8.06 25.40 9.94
CA GLY A 29 8.07 24.38 10.99
C GLY A 29 6.86 24.42 11.92
N ASP A 30 5.84 25.25 11.65
CA ASP A 30 4.66 25.38 12.51
C ASP A 30 3.40 24.86 11.81
N LEU A 31 2.89 23.74 12.30
CA LEU A 31 1.64 23.11 11.84
C LEU A 31 0.40 23.98 12.10
N LYS A 32 0.50 25.04 12.90
CA LYS A 32 -0.60 26.02 13.06
C LYS A 32 -0.91 26.80 11.80
N ASN A 33 0.03 26.84 10.83
CA ASN A 33 -0.13 27.51 9.55
C ASN A 33 -0.91 26.68 8.50
N ILE A 34 -1.43 25.53 8.91
CA ILE A 34 -2.30 24.68 8.09
C ILE A 34 -3.63 25.38 7.84
N LYS A 35 -4.19 25.13 6.66
CA LYS A 35 -5.44 25.69 6.17
C LYS A 35 -6.36 24.58 5.66
N SER A 36 -7.65 24.86 5.60
CA SER A 36 -8.64 23.99 4.99
C SER A 36 -8.24 23.63 3.54
N GLY A 37 -8.28 22.34 3.22
CA GLY A 37 -7.86 21.77 1.94
C GLY A 37 -6.38 21.38 1.86
N ASP A 38 -5.62 21.53 2.94
CA ASP A 38 -4.24 21.07 3.00
C ASP A 38 -4.18 19.54 3.15
N CYS A 39 -3.19 18.94 2.47
CA CYS A 39 -2.80 17.55 2.62
C CYS A 39 -1.35 17.50 3.10
N VAL A 40 -1.13 17.10 4.35
CA VAL A 40 0.21 16.92 4.92
C VAL A 40 0.68 15.49 4.64
N VAL A 41 1.83 15.35 3.97
CA VAL A 41 2.37 14.06 3.57
C VAL A 41 3.57 13.70 4.44
N ALA A 42 3.47 12.56 5.11
CA ALA A 42 4.52 11.99 5.96
C ALA A 42 4.82 10.54 5.56
N PHE A 43 6.06 10.08 5.75
CA PHE A 43 6.53 8.80 5.19
C PHE A 43 6.53 7.65 6.20
N SER A 44 6.10 7.90 7.45
CA SER A 44 5.88 6.87 8.44
C SER A 44 4.48 6.97 9.07
N ARG A 45 3.91 5.81 9.42
CA ARG A 45 2.64 5.73 10.16
C ARG A 45 2.72 6.50 11.48
N ARG A 46 3.88 6.50 12.14
CA ARG A 46 4.11 7.25 13.37
C ARG A 46 3.96 8.76 13.15
N GLU A 47 4.70 9.31 12.19
CA GLU A 47 4.64 10.74 11.87
C GLU A 47 3.22 11.18 11.47
N ILE A 48 2.49 10.34 10.72
CA ILE A 48 1.10 10.63 10.33
C ILE A 48 0.22 10.91 11.55
N PHE A 49 0.30 10.09 12.59
CA PHE A 49 -0.52 10.31 13.79
C PHE A 49 0.04 11.41 14.68
N GLU A 50 1.36 11.59 14.74
CA GLU A 50 1.97 12.74 15.44
C GLU A 50 1.52 14.07 14.82
N VAL A 51 1.51 14.16 13.48
CA VAL A 51 1.02 15.33 12.72
C VAL A 51 -0.47 15.51 12.94
N LYS A 52 -1.30 14.46 12.82
CA LYS A 52 -2.75 14.52 13.10
C LYS A 52 -3.00 15.12 14.49
N MET A 53 -2.37 14.56 15.52
CA MET A 53 -2.54 15.01 16.90
C MET A 53 -2.07 16.45 17.09
N ALA A 54 -0.95 16.84 16.48
CA ALA A 54 -0.43 18.20 16.59
C ALA A 54 -1.39 19.22 15.95
N ILE A 55 -1.97 18.91 14.78
CA ILE A 55 -2.93 19.77 14.10
C ILE A 55 -4.21 19.90 14.94
N GLU A 56 -4.81 18.78 15.34
CA GLU A 56 -6.08 18.79 16.08
C GLU A 56 -5.94 19.42 17.48
N LYS A 57 -4.74 19.35 18.09
CA LYS A 57 -4.46 19.97 19.39
C LYS A 57 -4.22 21.48 19.31
N HIS A 58 -3.53 21.94 18.26
CA HIS A 58 -3.06 23.33 18.17
C HIS A 58 -3.88 24.20 17.23
N THR A 59 -4.83 23.62 16.49
CA THR A 59 -5.68 24.32 15.54
C THR A 59 -7.14 23.91 15.73
N LYS A 60 -8.04 24.55 14.99
CA LYS A 60 -9.46 24.18 14.93
C LYS A 60 -9.78 23.10 13.89
N HIS A 61 -8.77 22.63 13.15
CA HIS A 61 -8.93 21.72 12.02
C HIS A 61 -9.03 20.27 12.49
N ARG A 62 -9.87 19.48 11.81
CA ARG A 62 -9.97 18.03 12.03
C ARG A 62 -9.35 17.30 10.86
N CYS A 63 -8.63 16.22 11.17
CA CYS A 63 -7.77 15.56 10.20
C CYS A 63 -8.30 14.18 9.80
N CYS A 64 -8.51 13.97 8.50
CA CYS A 64 -8.62 12.63 7.92
C CYS A 64 -7.23 11.99 7.82
N VAL A 65 -7.19 10.65 7.86
CA VAL A 65 -5.92 9.91 7.80
C VAL A 65 -5.95 8.86 6.69
N ILE A 66 -4.93 8.86 5.83
CA ILE A 66 -4.79 7.86 4.75
C ILE A 66 -3.35 7.33 4.70
N TYR A 67 -3.15 6.03 4.95
CA TYR A 67 -1.87 5.35 4.77
C TYR A 67 -2.05 3.98 4.12
N GLY A 68 -0.95 3.41 3.59
CA GLY A 68 -0.99 2.24 2.71
C GLY A 68 -1.58 0.96 3.31
N ALA A 69 -1.49 0.76 4.63
CA ALA A 69 -2.04 -0.42 5.30
C ALA A 69 -3.57 -0.36 5.49
N LEU A 70 -4.21 0.78 5.24
CA LEU A 70 -5.65 0.90 5.37
C LEU A 70 -6.40 0.16 4.24
N PRO A 71 -7.49 -0.54 4.57
CA PRO A 71 -8.37 -1.15 3.57
C PRO A 71 -8.86 -0.14 2.52
N PRO A 72 -9.08 -0.58 1.27
CA PRO A 72 -9.67 0.27 0.23
C PRO A 72 -10.96 0.97 0.67
N GLU A 73 -11.81 0.27 1.42
CA GLU A 73 -13.09 0.73 1.94
C GLU A 73 -12.88 1.88 2.94
N THR A 74 -12.02 1.69 3.94
CA THR A 74 -11.66 2.72 4.92
C THR A 74 -11.00 3.93 4.25
N ARG A 75 -10.11 3.69 3.25
CA ARG A 75 -9.49 4.77 2.46
C ARG A 75 -10.53 5.60 1.70
N ARG A 76 -11.54 4.96 1.10
CA ARG A 76 -12.65 5.66 0.44
C ARG A 76 -13.50 6.44 1.44
N GLN A 77 -13.82 5.87 2.61
CA GLN A 77 -14.55 6.56 3.66
C GLN A 77 -13.82 7.84 4.12
N GLN A 78 -12.50 7.75 4.40
CA GLN A 78 -11.69 8.90 4.78
C GLN A 78 -11.56 9.94 3.65
N ALA A 79 -11.45 9.49 2.39
CA ALA A 79 -11.43 10.38 1.23
C ALA A 79 -12.77 11.13 1.05
N ASN A 80 -13.89 10.43 1.22
CA ASN A 80 -15.23 11.04 1.15
C ASN A 80 -15.42 12.07 2.27
N LEU A 81 -14.98 11.73 3.49
CA LEU A 81 -15.02 12.63 4.63
C LEU A 81 -14.22 13.91 4.37
N PHE A 82 -13.00 13.81 3.83
CA PHE A 82 -12.18 14.97 3.46
C PHE A 82 -12.75 15.79 2.29
N ASN A 83 -13.43 15.14 1.34
CA ASN A 83 -13.96 15.81 0.15
C ASN A 83 -15.26 16.56 0.41
N ASP A 84 -16.02 16.12 1.41
CA ASP A 84 -17.27 16.72 1.83
C ASP A 84 -17.01 18.04 2.59
N GLN A 85 -17.74 19.08 2.20
CA GLN A 85 -17.55 20.46 2.69
C GLN A 85 -18.47 20.77 3.86
N ASP A 86 -19.48 19.93 4.12
CA ASP A 86 -20.51 20.15 5.13
C ASP A 86 -20.14 19.52 6.48
N ASN A 87 -18.88 19.09 6.64
CA ASN A 87 -18.36 18.49 7.86
C ASN A 87 -17.12 19.22 8.42
N GLU A 88 -16.67 18.78 9.60
CA GLU A 88 -15.55 19.39 10.33
C GLU A 88 -14.15 18.98 9.83
N TYR A 89 -14.05 17.96 8.97
CA TYR A 89 -12.80 17.34 8.52
C TYR A 89 -12.27 17.99 7.24
N ASP A 90 -11.50 19.04 7.42
CA ASP A 90 -11.03 19.88 6.32
C ASP A 90 -9.52 19.75 6.01
N VAL A 91 -8.80 18.88 6.72
CA VAL A 91 -7.38 18.60 6.51
C VAL A 91 -7.14 17.11 6.32
N LEU A 92 -6.20 16.75 5.45
CA LEU A 92 -5.78 15.37 5.22
C LEU A 92 -4.34 15.17 5.71
N VAL A 93 -4.09 14.11 6.47
CA VAL A 93 -2.73 13.64 6.78
C VAL A 93 -2.54 12.29 6.16
N ALA A 94 -1.51 12.13 5.33
CA ALA A 94 -1.38 10.94 4.51
C ALA A 94 0.05 10.46 4.29
N SER A 95 0.18 9.19 3.91
CA SER A 95 1.42 8.65 3.31
C SER A 95 1.45 8.88 1.81
N ASP A 96 2.54 8.47 1.17
CA ASP A 96 2.65 8.30 -0.28
C ASP A 96 1.51 7.49 -0.94
N ALA A 97 0.68 6.78 -0.16
CA ALA A 97 -0.51 6.10 -0.63
C ALA A 97 -1.53 7.02 -1.32
N VAL A 98 -1.52 8.34 -1.06
CA VAL A 98 -2.38 9.29 -1.79
C VAL A 98 -1.90 9.56 -3.21
N GLY A 99 -0.68 9.14 -3.56
CA GLY A 99 -0.11 9.26 -4.89
C GLY A 99 -0.91 8.53 -5.97
N MET A 100 -1.82 7.61 -5.62
CA MET A 100 -2.66 6.85 -6.54
C MET A 100 -3.98 6.36 -5.92
N GLY A 101 -4.97 6.06 -6.77
CA GLY A 101 -6.15 5.29 -6.38
C GLY A 101 -7.31 6.03 -5.69
N LEU A 102 -7.17 7.32 -5.36
CA LEU A 102 -8.24 8.12 -4.75
C LEU A 102 -8.42 9.46 -5.45
N ASN A 103 -9.69 9.88 -5.55
CA ASN A 103 -10.06 11.23 -5.98
C ASN A 103 -10.16 12.11 -4.73
N LEU A 104 -9.23 13.04 -4.58
CA LEU A 104 -9.12 13.92 -3.41
C LEU A 104 -9.13 15.39 -3.86
N ASN A 105 -9.92 16.21 -3.19
CA ASN A 105 -10.04 17.65 -3.42
C ASN A 105 -8.97 18.41 -2.64
N ILE A 106 -7.70 18.18 -2.99
CA ILE A 106 -6.56 18.81 -2.30
C ILE A 106 -6.28 20.19 -2.92
N ARG A 107 -6.17 21.20 -2.05
CA ARG A 107 -5.71 22.55 -2.40
C ARG A 107 -4.20 22.60 -2.45
N ARG A 108 -3.57 22.16 -1.36
CA ARG A 108 -2.14 22.31 -1.11
C ARG A 108 -1.56 21.03 -0.56
N VAL A 109 -0.50 20.54 -1.18
CA VAL A 109 0.30 19.42 -0.65
C VAL A 109 1.47 19.99 0.15
N VAL A 110 1.54 19.62 1.42
CA VAL A 110 2.62 19.99 2.34
C VAL A 110 3.46 18.76 2.65
N PHE A 111 4.71 18.73 2.24
CA PHE A 111 5.62 17.65 2.65
C PHE A 111 6.09 17.90 4.08
N TYR A 112 5.81 16.96 4.98
CA TYR A 112 6.27 16.98 6.37
C TYR A 112 7.81 16.85 6.45
N SER A 113 8.36 15.96 5.63
CA SER A 113 9.78 15.71 5.41
C SER A 113 9.95 15.18 3.99
N LEU A 114 11.11 15.38 3.36
CA LEU A 114 11.45 14.77 2.06
C LEU A 114 12.42 13.59 2.18
N ASN A 115 12.49 12.98 3.37
CA ASN A 115 13.23 11.75 3.63
C ASN A 115 12.29 10.62 4.03
N LYS A 116 12.59 9.40 3.58
CA LYS A 116 11.84 8.19 3.91
C LYS A 116 12.74 7.02 4.29
N TYR A 117 12.27 6.17 5.19
CA TYR A 117 12.96 4.93 5.54
C TYR A 117 12.69 3.85 4.48
N ASN A 118 13.74 3.31 3.85
CA ASN A 118 13.58 2.28 2.82
C ASN A 118 13.65 0.84 3.37
N GLY A 119 13.75 0.67 4.70
CA GLY A 119 13.97 -0.63 5.34
C GLY A 119 15.38 -0.83 5.90
N ASP A 120 16.34 0.01 5.48
CA ASP A 120 17.75 -0.05 5.86
C ASP A 120 18.24 1.32 6.38
N LYS A 121 17.98 2.38 5.61
CA LYS A 121 18.37 3.75 5.97
C LYS A 121 17.34 4.78 5.53
N ASN A 122 17.45 5.98 6.10
CA ASN A 122 16.73 7.14 5.60
C ASN A 122 17.36 7.60 4.29
N VAL A 123 16.52 7.71 3.26
CA VAL A 123 16.91 8.15 1.92
C VAL A 123 15.99 9.29 1.46
N PRO A 124 16.49 10.22 0.63
CA PRO A 124 15.64 11.22 -0.01
C PRO A 124 14.52 10.57 -0.83
N VAL A 125 13.35 11.19 -0.83
CA VAL A 125 12.20 10.72 -1.62
C VAL A 125 12.50 10.97 -3.10
N PRO A 126 12.36 9.98 -4.00
CA PRO A 126 12.65 10.15 -5.42
C PRO A 126 11.79 11.23 -6.09
N ALA A 127 12.35 11.96 -7.06
CA ALA A 127 11.65 13.03 -7.77
C ALA A 127 10.34 12.58 -8.43
N SER A 128 10.30 11.37 -9.00
CA SER A 128 9.08 10.78 -9.58
C SER A 128 7.96 10.64 -8.54
N GLN A 129 8.29 10.23 -7.32
CA GLN A 129 7.35 10.09 -6.21
C GLN A 129 6.91 11.47 -5.68
N VAL A 130 7.84 12.43 -5.56
CA VAL A 130 7.54 13.81 -5.17
C VAL A 130 6.53 14.43 -6.16
N LYS A 131 6.79 14.31 -7.47
CA LYS A 131 5.89 14.78 -8.52
C LYS A 131 4.53 14.11 -8.48
N GLN A 132 4.48 12.80 -8.27
CA GLN A 132 3.22 12.04 -8.18
C GLN A 132 2.35 12.53 -7.01
N ILE A 133 2.97 12.81 -5.86
CA ILE A 133 2.28 13.29 -4.67
C ILE A 133 1.88 14.77 -4.83
N ALA A 134 2.81 15.66 -5.22
CA ALA A 134 2.53 17.08 -5.44
C ALA A 134 1.47 17.31 -6.53
N GLY A 135 1.45 16.44 -7.55
CA GLY A 135 0.43 16.43 -8.61
C GLY A 135 -0.99 16.10 -8.14
N ARG A 136 -1.19 15.72 -6.87
CA ARG A 136 -2.52 15.54 -6.27
C ARG A 136 -3.20 16.85 -5.91
N ALA A 137 -2.45 17.95 -5.76
CA ALA A 137 -3.03 19.28 -5.60
C ALA A 137 -3.64 19.79 -6.91
N GLY A 138 -4.83 20.39 -6.84
CA GLY A 138 -5.46 21.05 -7.99
C GLY A 138 -5.84 20.10 -9.12
N ARG A 139 -6.42 18.92 -8.84
CA ARG A 139 -6.92 18.02 -9.90
C ARG A 139 -8.09 18.62 -10.68
N ARG A 140 -8.40 18.07 -11.87
CA ARG A 140 -9.48 18.55 -12.77
C ARG A 140 -10.83 18.75 -12.06
N GLY A 141 -11.23 17.83 -11.18
CA GLY A 141 -12.47 17.92 -10.40
C GLY A 141 -12.37 18.70 -9.08
N SER A 142 -11.18 19.23 -8.76
CA SER A 142 -10.98 20.00 -7.52
C SER A 142 -11.66 21.35 -7.61
N ARG A 143 -12.26 21.82 -6.50
CA ARG A 143 -12.85 23.16 -6.38
C ARG A 143 -11.83 24.30 -6.47
N TYR A 144 -10.54 24.00 -6.24
CA TYR A 144 -9.49 25.01 -6.22
C TYR A 144 -9.01 25.32 -7.65
N PRO A 145 -8.79 26.60 -8.01
CA PRO A 145 -8.36 26.97 -9.36
C PRO A 145 -6.95 26.44 -9.67
N ASP A 146 -6.06 26.51 -8.68
CA ASP A 146 -4.66 26.10 -8.78
C ASP A 146 -4.34 25.03 -7.73
N GLY A 147 -3.36 24.18 -8.05
CA GLY A 147 -2.72 23.30 -7.09
C GLY A 147 -1.53 23.99 -6.45
N LEU A 148 -1.40 23.90 -5.12
CA LEU A 148 -0.25 24.42 -4.39
C LEU A 148 0.60 23.28 -3.84
N THR A 149 1.89 23.51 -3.71
CA THR A 149 2.77 22.60 -2.97
C THR A 149 3.86 23.35 -2.22
N THR A 150 4.22 22.85 -1.04
CA THR A 150 5.27 23.43 -0.19
C THR A 150 5.79 22.37 0.79
N THR A 151 6.72 22.75 1.64
CA THR A 151 7.30 21.91 2.68
C THR A 151 6.99 22.48 4.07
N LEU A 152 7.10 21.64 5.11
CA LEU A 152 7.02 22.09 6.50
C LEU A 152 8.25 22.92 6.88
N HIS A 153 9.43 22.39 6.60
CA HIS A 153 10.72 22.98 6.92
C HIS A 153 11.35 23.66 5.70
N LEU A 154 12.04 24.78 5.91
CA LEU A 154 12.68 25.57 4.85
C LEU A 154 13.78 24.80 4.11
N GLU A 155 14.50 23.95 4.83
CA GLU A 155 15.61 23.14 4.30
C GLU A 155 15.19 22.16 3.18
N ASP A 156 13.94 21.69 3.22
CA ASP A 156 13.39 20.77 2.21
C ASP A 156 12.91 21.49 0.93
N LEU A 157 12.73 22.82 0.97
CA LEU A 157 12.07 23.55 -0.12
C LEU A 157 12.90 23.55 -1.42
N SER A 158 14.23 23.67 -1.31
CA SER A 158 15.12 23.62 -2.48
C SER A 158 15.06 22.26 -3.17
N TYR A 159 15.08 21.17 -2.39
CA TYR A 159 14.97 19.81 -2.91
C TYR A 159 13.61 19.54 -3.57
N LEU A 160 12.52 20.08 -3.01
CA LEU A 160 11.19 20.03 -3.64
C LEU A 160 11.22 20.68 -5.04
N ILE A 161 11.79 21.87 -5.15
CA ILE A 161 11.87 22.61 -6.42
C ILE A 161 12.69 21.82 -7.44
N GLU A 162 13.85 21.31 -7.04
CA GLU A 162 14.71 20.47 -7.87
C GLU A 162 13.96 19.23 -8.40
N CYS A 163 13.28 18.51 -7.51
CA CYS A 163 12.50 17.33 -7.86
C CYS A 163 11.38 17.62 -8.88
N LEU A 164 10.72 18.79 -8.78
CA LEU A 164 9.66 19.16 -9.70
C LEU A 164 10.19 19.57 -11.09
N GLN A 165 11.42 20.10 -11.16
CA GLN A 165 12.08 20.51 -12.41
C GLN A 165 12.81 19.36 -13.12
N GLN A 166 13.30 18.36 -12.39
CA GLN A 166 14.01 17.21 -12.97
C GLN A 166 13.13 16.50 -14.02
N PRO A 167 13.61 16.11 -15.21
CA PRO A 167 12.83 15.29 -16.14
C PRO A 167 12.50 13.90 -15.55
N PHE A 168 11.52 13.20 -16.11
CA PHE A 168 11.27 11.80 -15.72
C PHE A 168 12.38 10.90 -16.27
N ASP A 169 12.85 9.96 -15.46
CA ASP A 169 13.81 8.96 -15.90
C ASP A 169 13.14 8.00 -16.91
N GLU A 170 13.82 7.72 -18.01
CA GLU A 170 13.37 6.73 -18.98
C GLU A 170 13.48 5.31 -18.40
N VAL A 171 12.37 4.57 -18.43
CA VAL A 171 12.34 3.16 -18.01
C VAL A 171 12.93 2.30 -19.12
N LYS A 172 14.12 1.73 -18.85
CA LYS A 172 14.88 0.96 -19.85
C LYS A 172 14.62 -0.55 -19.84
N LYS A 173 14.00 -1.08 -18.78
CA LYS A 173 13.81 -2.52 -18.62
C LYS A 173 12.45 -2.88 -18.06
N VAL A 174 11.96 -4.06 -18.45
CA VAL A 174 10.67 -4.61 -18.01
C VAL A 174 10.88 -5.84 -17.14
N GLY A 175 10.13 -5.92 -16.04
CA GLY A 175 10.18 -7.05 -15.12
C GLY A 175 9.39 -8.24 -15.67
N LEU A 176 10.00 -9.42 -15.64
CA LEU A 176 9.37 -10.69 -15.96
C LEU A 176 9.34 -11.60 -14.74
N PHE A 177 8.34 -12.46 -14.67
CA PHE A 177 8.26 -13.51 -13.66
C PHE A 177 7.73 -14.79 -14.33
N PRO A 178 8.23 -15.99 -13.99
CA PRO A 178 7.78 -17.21 -14.63
C PRO A 178 6.31 -17.51 -14.37
N PHE A 179 5.63 -17.99 -15.42
CA PHE A 179 4.32 -18.60 -15.28
C PHE A 179 4.42 -19.97 -14.60
N PHE A 180 3.30 -20.47 -14.09
CA PHE A 180 3.25 -21.75 -13.40
C PHE A 180 3.75 -22.91 -14.29
N GLU A 181 3.31 -22.94 -15.55
CA GLU A 181 3.64 -23.99 -16.52
C GLU A 181 5.16 -24.06 -16.78
N GLN A 182 5.84 -22.91 -16.77
CA GLN A 182 7.29 -22.85 -16.91
C GLN A 182 8.00 -23.44 -15.69
N LEU A 183 7.47 -23.20 -14.49
CA LEU A 183 8.00 -23.79 -13.25
C LEU A 183 7.71 -25.28 -13.17
N GLU A 184 6.53 -25.73 -13.61
CA GLU A 184 6.15 -27.14 -13.66
C GLU A 184 7.08 -27.94 -14.58
N LEU A 185 7.28 -27.47 -15.81
CA LEU A 185 8.23 -28.08 -16.76
C LEU A 185 9.65 -28.12 -16.22
N PHE A 186 10.03 -27.12 -15.43
CA PHE A 186 11.34 -27.08 -14.79
C PHE A 186 11.45 -28.05 -13.63
N ALA A 187 10.43 -28.12 -12.77
CA ALA A 187 10.34 -29.05 -11.64
C ALA A 187 10.40 -30.51 -12.08
N ALA A 188 9.80 -30.85 -13.23
CA ALA A 188 9.88 -32.18 -13.81
C ALA A 188 11.31 -32.67 -14.09
N LYS A 189 12.27 -31.75 -14.26
CA LYS A 189 13.70 -32.06 -14.49
C LYS A 189 14.52 -32.13 -13.21
N VAL A 190 14.00 -31.62 -12.10
CA VAL A 190 14.66 -31.57 -10.78
C VAL A 190 13.68 -32.03 -9.70
N PRO A 191 13.33 -33.33 -9.67
CA PRO A 191 12.39 -33.86 -8.69
C PRO A 191 12.90 -33.64 -7.26
N ASP A 192 11.95 -33.58 -6.32
CA ASP A 192 12.21 -33.43 -4.87
C ASP A 192 12.88 -32.12 -4.45
N MET A 193 12.93 -31.11 -5.33
CA MET A 193 13.43 -29.78 -5.00
C MET A 193 12.35 -28.94 -4.30
N ALA A 194 12.67 -28.43 -3.11
CA ALA A 194 11.85 -27.44 -2.41
C ALA A 194 11.52 -26.24 -3.32
N PHE A 195 10.29 -25.71 -3.22
CA PHE A 195 9.81 -24.68 -4.15
C PHE A 195 10.64 -23.39 -4.09
N SER A 196 11.12 -23.03 -2.90
CA SER A 196 12.01 -21.87 -2.74
C SER A 196 13.34 -22.04 -3.49
N LYS A 197 13.88 -23.26 -3.53
CA LYS A 197 15.09 -23.60 -4.29
C LYS A 197 14.80 -23.70 -5.78
N LEU A 198 13.62 -24.18 -6.16
CA LEU A 198 13.16 -24.22 -7.55
C LEU A 198 13.16 -22.81 -8.17
N LEU A 199 12.63 -21.82 -7.46
CA LEU A 199 12.64 -20.41 -7.90
C LEU A 199 14.06 -19.85 -8.06
N ASP A 200 14.95 -20.12 -7.08
CA ASP A 200 16.36 -19.70 -7.18
C ASP A 200 17.08 -20.35 -8.35
N HIS A 201 16.83 -21.64 -8.57
CA HIS A 201 17.43 -22.40 -9.66
C HIS A 201 16.90 -21.90 -11.01
N PHE A 202 15.59 -21.67 -11.13
CA PHE A 202 14.99 -21.05 -12.31
C PHE A 202 15.65 -19.70 -12.62
N GLY A 203 15.79 -18.82 -11.63
CA GLY A 203 16.39 -17.50 -11.82
C GLY A 203 17.87 -17.54 -12.21
N LYS A 204 18.63 -18.55 -11.78
CA LYS A 204 20.03 -18.75 -12.20
C LYS A 204 20.17 -19.25 -13.63
N HIS A 205 19.19 -20.01 -14.11
CA HIS A 205 19.23 -20.63 -15.44
C HIS A 205 18.41 -19.89 -16.49
N CYS A 206 17.56 -18.93 -16.10
CA CYS A 206 16.82 -18.11 -17.04
C CYS A 206 17.76 -17.21 -17.84
N ARG A 207 17.54 -17.15 -19.15
CA ARG A 207 18.20 -16.19 -20.05
C ARG A 207 17.14 -15.17 -20.44
N LEU A 208 17.46 -13.90 -20.22
CA LEU A 208 16.61 -12.77 -20.54
C LEU A 208 17.35 -11.85 -21.49
N ASP A 209 16.64 -11.29 -22.46
CA ASP A 209 17.21 -10.26 -23.32
C ASP A 209 17.50 -8.99 -22.52
N GLY A 210 18.38 -8.13 -23.03
CA GLY A 210 18.89 -6.95 -22.30
C GLY A 210 17.81 -5.98 -21.81
N SER A 211 16.65 -5.97 -22.46
CA SER A 211 15.47 -5.15 -22.15
C SER A 211 14.63 -5.70 -21.00
N TYR A 212 14.96 -6.86 -20.45
CA TYR A 212 14.19 -7.50 -19.39
C TYR A 212 15.03 -7.78 -18.15
N PHE A 213 14.37 -7.97 -17.01
CA PHE A 213 14.97 -8.46 -15.78
C PHE A 213 14.00 -9.38 -15.05
N LEU A 214 14.52 -10.31 -14.26
CA LEU A 214 13.68 -11.17 -13.43
C LEU A 214 13.22 -10.40 -12.19
N CYS A 215 11.91 -10.36 -11.96
CA CYS A 215 11.30 -9.71 -10.81
C CYS A 215 11.81 -10.32 -9.48
N ARG A 216 12.05 -9.46 -8.49
CA ARG A 216 12.41 -9.88 -7.13
C ARG A 216 11.25 -10.62 -6.48
N HIS A 217 11.54 -11.76 -5.87
CA HIS A 217 10.56 -12.67 -5.30
C HIS A 217 10.92 -13.10 -3.87
N ASP A 218 11.60 -12.23 -3.12
CA ASP A 218 12.03 -12.47 -1.74
C ASP A 218 10.85 -12.80 -0.80
N HIS A 219 9.69 -12.18 -1.03
CA HIS A 219 8.47 -12.44 -0.25
C HIS A 219 7.89 -13.83 -0.55
N VAL A 220 7.80 -14.20 -1.83
CA VAL A 220 7.37 -15.53 -2.30
C VAL A 220 8.25 -16.61 -1.66
N LYS A 221 9.57 -16.41 -1.64
CA LYS A 221 10.52 -17.35 -1.00
C LYS A 221 10.28 -17.52 0.50
N LYS A 222 9.97 -16.44 1.22
CA LYS A 222 9.67 -16.51 2.66
C LYS A 222 8.42 -17.33 2.92
N VAL A 223 7.37 -17.15 2.10
CA VAL A 223 6.15 -17.94 2.17
C VAL A 223 6.43 -19.40 1.80
N ALA A 224 7.14 -19.64 0.69
CA ALA A 224 7.54 -20.97 0.25
C ALA A 224 8.25 -21.77 1.36
N ASN A 225 9.27 -21.18 1.98
CA ASN A 225 10.02 -21.80 3.08
C ASN A 225 9.14 -22.15 4.29
N MET A 226 8.12 -21.34 4.59
CA MET A 226 7.15 -21.66 5.64
C MET A 226 6.25 -22.83 5.23
N LEU A 227 5.78 -22.84 3.99
CA LEU A 227 4.89 -23.86 3.44
C LEU A 227 5.57 -25.21 3.19
N GLU A 228 6.91 -25.28 3.17
CA GLU A 228 7.65 -26.57 3.14
C GLU A 228 7.23 -27.52 4.27
N LYS A 229 6.76 -26.97 5.40
CA LYS A 229 6.26 -27.77 6.54
C LYS A 229 4.86 -28.34 6.32
N VAL A 230 4.17 -27.93 5.26
CA VAL A 230 2.84 -28.41 4.92
C VAL A 230 2.96 -29.55 3.91
N GLU A 231 2.67 -30.75 4.38
CA GLU A 231 2.58 -31.96 3.57
C GLU A 231 1.26 -31.98 2.80
N GLY A 232 1.24 -32.63 1.63
CA GLY A 232 0.03 -32.84 0.82
C GLY A 232 -0.31 -31.72 -0.18
N LEU A 233 0.41 -30.60 -0.20
CA LEU A 233 0.22 -29.57 -1.23
C LEU A 233 0.90 -29.98 -2.55
N SER A 234 0.14 -29.91 -3.64
CA SER A 234 0.70 -30.03 -4.99
C SER A 234 1.63 -28.85 -5.30
N LEU A 235 2.39 -28.95 -6.40
CA LEU A 235 3.23 -27.85 -6.88
C LEU A 235 2.40 -26.62 -7.23
N GLU A 236 1.23 -26.82 -7.84
CA GLU A 236 0.29 -25.75 -8.21
C GLU A 236 -0.31 -25.06 -6.98
N ASP A 237 -0.81 -25.84 -6.01
CA ASP A 237 -1.35 -25.27 -4.78
C ASP A 237 -0.27 -24.45 -4.05
N ARG A 238 0.95 -25.01 -3.98
CA ARG A 238 2.09 -24.34 -3.35
C ARG A 238 2.44 -23.04 -4.08
N PHE A 239 2.40 -23.03 -5.41
CA PHE A 239 2.55 -21.82 -6.21
C PHE A 239 1.47 -20.80 -5.81
N ASN A 240 0.19 -21.16 -5.89
CA ASN A 240 -0.94 -20.26 -5.59
C ASN A 240 -0.87 -19.68 -4.16
N PHE A 241 -0.60 -20.50 -3.14
CA PHE A 241 -0.43 -20.02 -1.77
C PHE A 241 0.78 -19.08 -1.59
N CYS A 242 1.86 -19.27 -2.35
CA CYS A 242 3.05 -18.40 -2.28
C CYS A 242 2.80 -17.00 -2.86
N PHE A 243 1.81 -16.85 -3.75
CA PHE A 243 1.41 -15.56 -4.33
C PHE A 243 0.28 -14.86 -3.57
N ALA A 244 -0.24 -15.48 -2.50
CA ALA A 244 -1.24 -14.86 -1.66
C ALA A 244 -0.77 -13.51 -1.11
N PRO A 245 -1.61 -12.46 -1.11
CA PRO A 245 -1.22 -11.11 -0.71
C PRO A 245 -1.05 -11.01 0.82
N VAL A 246 0.12 -11.43 1.31
CA VAL A 246 0.46 -11.47 2.74
C VAL A 246 1.62 -10.53 3.08
N ASN A 247 1.51 -9.85 4.21
CA ASN A 247 2.63 -9.11 4.79
C ASN A 247 3.50 -10.10 5.58
N VAL A 248 4.61 -10.52 4.98
CA VAL A 248 5.57 -11.46 5.58
C VAL A 248 6.24 -10.96 6.87
N ARG A 249 6.08 -9.67 7.21
CA ARG A 249 6.54 -9.10 8.49
C ARG A 249 5.50 -9.22 9.61
N ASN A 250 4.27 -9.63 9.30
CA ASN A 250 3.19 -9.78 10.27
C ASN A 250 3.05 -11.25 10.70
N PRO A 251 3.45 -11.62 11.94
CA PRO A 251 3.39 -13.00 12.40
C PRO A 251 1.96 -13.58 12.42
N LYS A 252 0.95 -12.76 12.72
CA LYS A 252 -0.46 -13.19 12.72
C LYS A 252 -0.91 -13.55 11.30
N ALA A 253 -0.58 -12.71 10.31
CA ALA A 253 -0.92 -12.98 8.91
C ALA A 253 -0.24 -14.25 8.39
N MET A 254 1.05 -14.43 8.68
CA MET A 254 1.80 -15.64 8.32
C MET A 254 1.25 -16.90 8.99
N TYR A 255 0.88 -16.82 10.27
CA TYR A 255 0.23 -17.92 10.99
C TYR A 255 -1.09 -18.34 10.33
N HIS A 256 -1.94 -17.39 9.95
CA HIS A 256 -3.20 -17.69 9.27
C HIS A 256 -2.99 -18.28 7.87
N LEU A 257 -1.99 -17.80 7.11
CA LEU A 257 -1.64 -18.37 5.81
C LEU A 257 -1.19 -19.84 5.94
N TYR A 258 -0.31 -20.12 6.89
CA TYR A 258 0.11 -21.48 7.19
C TYR A 258 -1.09 -22.37 7.54
N ARG A 259 -1.98 -21.89 8.40
CA ARG A 259 -3.17 -22.63 8.80
C ARG A 259 -4.12 -22.88 7.63
N PHE A 260 -4.35 -21.90 6.76
CA PHE A 260 -5.17 -22.08 5.57
C PHE A 260 -4.59 -23.18 4.66
N ALA A 261 -3.28 -23.13 4.42
CA ALA A 261 -2.60 -24.14 3.63
C ALA A 261 -2.65 -25.54 4.27
N SER A 262 -2.45 -25.65 5.59
CA SER A 262 -2.55 -26.93 6.32
C SER A 262 -3.96 -27.51 6.35
N THR A 263 -4.99 -26.68 6.48
CA THR A 263 -6.39 -27.14 6.41
C THR A 263 -6.74 -27.56 5.00
N TYR A 264 -6.31 -26.80 3.99
CA TYR A 264 -6.49 -27.14 2.59
C TYR A 264 -5.83 -28.48 2.22
N SER A 265 -4.59 -28.72 2.67
CA SER A 265 -3.86 -29.95 2.34
C SER A 265 -4.45 -31.22 2.96
N GLN A 266 -5.38 -31.07 3.92
CA GLN A 266 -6.13 -32.16 4.53
C GLN A 266 -7.50 -32.38 3.86
N ASP A 267 -7.76 -31.72 2.72
CA ASP A 267 -9.06 -31.70 2.03
C ASP A 267 -10.22 -31.24 2.94
N MET A 268 -9.91 -30.37 3.90
CA MET A 268 -10.87 -29.81 4.83
C MET A 268 -11.28 -28.40 4.39
N PRO A 269 -12.56 -28.01 4.55
CA PRO A 269 -13.01 -26.65 4.26
C PRO A 269 -12.25 -25.60 5.08
N VAL A 270 -11.55 -24.69 4.40
CA VAL A 270 -10.75 -23.65 5.03
C VAL A 270 -11.67 -22.62 5.67
N ASN A 271 -11.46 -22.36 6.96
CA ASN A 271 -12.20 -21.35 7.72
C ASN A 271 -11.29 -20.26 8.29
N VAL A 272 -11.86 -19.08 8.52
CA VAL A 272 -11.20 -18.00 9.26
C VAL A 272 -11.54 -18.12 10.75
N ALA A 273 -10.77 -18.89 11.50
CA ALA A 273 -10.95 -18.97 12.94
C ALA A 273 -10.17 -17.86 13.66
N MET A 274 -10.80 -16.70 13.66
CA MET A 274 -10.38 -15.45 14.29
C MET A 274 -11.61 -14.84 14.97
N GLY A 275 -11.45 -14.33 16.21
CA GLY A 275 -12.54 -13.60 16.88
C GLY A 275 -12.89 -12.30 16.15
N MET A 276 -14.12 -11.82 16.28
CA MET A 276 -14.48 -10.50 15.75
C MET A 276 -14.38 -9.43 16.85
N PRO A 277 -13.66 -8.33 16.61
CA PRO A 277 -13.66 -7.19 17.53
C PRO A 277 -15.05 -6.57 17.59
N LYS A 278 -15.44 -6.06 18.76
CA LYS A 278 -16.78 -5.49 19.00
C LYS A 278 -16.82 -3.96 19.04
N SER A 279 -15.66 -3.32 19.09
CA SER A 279 -15.54 -1.87 19.21
C SER A 279 -14.35 -1.36 18.42
N SER A 280 -14.38 -0.05 18.12
CA SER A 280 -13.25 0.69 17.58
C SER A 280 -12.03 0.57 18.51
N ALA A 281 -10.84 0.65 17.92
CA ALA A 281 -9.59 0.64 18.63
C ALA A 281 -9.47 1.84 19.58
N ARG A 282 -8.82 1.61 20.72
CA ARG A 282 -8.59 2.61 21.78
C ARG A 282 -7.12 3.00 21.91
N ASN A 283 -6.24 2.28 21.25
CA ASN A 283 -4.79 2.45 21.26
C ASN A 283 -4.20 1.93 19.94
N ASP A 284 -2.89 2.14 19.75
CA ASP A 284 -2.21 1.73 18.52
C ASP A 284 -2.20 0.21 18.31
N THR A 285 -1.99 -0.54 19.39
CA THR A 285 -1.95 -2.01 19.35
C THR A 285 -3.28 -2.60 18.87
N GLU A 286 -4.41 -2.08 19.33
CA GLU A 286 -5.75 -2.47 18.86
C GLU A 286 -5.97 -2.08 17.39
N LEU A 287 -5.48 -0.91 16.97
CA LEU A 287 -5.59 -0.47 15.57
C LEU A 287 -4.78 -1.38 14.63
N LEU A 288 -3.56 -1.73 15.03
CA LEU A 288 -2.72 -2.70 14.33
C LEU A 288 -3.35 -4.09 14.28
N ASP A 289 -4.06 -4.50 15.34
CA ASP A 289 -4.82 -5.75 15.36
C ASP A 289 -5.93 -5.71 14.31
N LEU A 290 -6.75 -4.65 14.26
CA LEU A 290 -7.78 -4.47 13.24
C LEU A 290 -7.21 -4.53 11.81
N GLU A 291 -6.11 -3.82 11.54
CA GLU A 291 -5.40 -3.85 10.25
C GLU A 291 -4.95 -5.28 9.89
N SER A 292 -4.35 -5.99 10.86
CA SER A 292 -3.87 -7.36 10.68
C SER A 292 -5.01 -8.33 10.39
N ARG A 293 -6.13 -8.20 11.11
CA ARG A 293 -7.32 -9.03 10.91
C ARG A 293 -7.93 -8.80 9.54
N HIS A 294 -8.05 -7.55 9.11
CA HIS A 294 -8.53 -7.23 7.76
C HIS A 294 -7.63 -7.87 6.69
N GLN A 295 -6.31 -7.79 6.85
CA GLN A 295 -5.38 -8.41 5.91
C GLN A 295 -5.58 -9.94 5.81
N VAL A 296 -5.84 -10.62 6.93
CA VAL A 296 -6.15 -12.07 6.93
C VAL A 296 -7.43 -12.37 6.14
N LEU A 297 -8.47 -11.53 6.28
CA LEU A 297 -9.72 -11.68 5.53
C LEU A 297 -9.50 -11.44 4.04
N SER A 298 -8.77 -10.38 3.66
CA SER A 298 -8.42 -10.12 2.26
C SER A 298 -7.63 -11.27 1.63
N MET A 299 -6.72 -11.89 2.40
CA MET A 299 -5.97 -13.06 1.95
C MET A 299 -6.89 -14.28 1.75
N TYR A 300 -7.86 -14.51 2.63
CA TYR A 300 -8.87 -15.56 2.44
C TYR A 300 -9.68 -15.34 1.16
N LEU A 301 -10.19 -14.12 0.94
CA LEU A 301 -10.96 -13.78 -0.26
C LEU A 301 -10.12 -13.89 -1.54
N TRP A 302 -8.82 -13.59 -1.47
CA TRP A 302 -7.93 -13.79 -2.61
C TRP A 302 -7.77 -15.29 -2.92
N LEU A 303 -7.53 -16.12 -1.90
CA LEU A 303 -7.38 -17.56 -2.06
C LEU A 303 -8.68 -18.21 -2.54
N SER A 304 -9.85 -17.76 -2.10
CA SER A 304 -11.13 -18.28 -2.57
C SER A 304 -11.39 -18.03 -4.06
N ASN A 305 -10.68 -17.07 -4.67
CA ASN A 305 -10.71 -16.86 -6.12
C ASN A 305 -9.70 -17.75 -6.88
N GLN A 306 -8.74 -18.37 -6.19
CA GLN A 306 -7.73 -19.26 -6.80
C GLN A 306 -8.09 -20.75 -6.68
N PHE A 307 -8.92 -21.11 -5.71
CA PHE A 307 -9.29 -22.49 -5.40
C PHE A 307 -10.80 -22.70 -5.57
N GLU A 308 -11.23 -23.96 -5.68
CA GLU A 308 -12.65 -24.29 -5.80
C GLU A 308 -13.45 -23.83 -4.56
N GLU A 309 -14.73 -23.50 -4.78
CA GLU A 309 -15.65 -23.02 -3.74
C GLU A 309 -15.74 -23.98 -2.54
N LYS A 310 -15.65 -25.30 -2.78
CA LYS A 310 -15.67 -26.32 -1.72
C LYS A 310 -14.52 -26.16 -0.72
N ASN A 311 -13.37 -25.67 -1.17
CA ASN A 311 -12.18 -25.48 -0.34
C ASN A 311 -12.26 -24.20 0.49
N PHE A 312 -12.92 -23.15 -0.02
CA PHE A 312 -13.09 -21.86 0.64
C PHE A 312 -14.58 -21.43 0.69
N PRO A 313 -15.45 -22.16 1.40
CA PRO A 313 -16.90 -21.99 1.28
C PRO A 313 -17.49 -20.81 2.07
N PHE A 314 -16.68 -20.05 2.80
CA PHE A 314 -17.18 -19.01 3.71
C PHE A 314 -17.03 -17.58 3.16
N VAL A 315 -17.02 -17.40 1.84
CA VAL A 315 -16.78 -16.10 1.17
C VAL A 315 -17.71 -15.00 1.70
N GLU A 316 -19.03 -15.19 1.63
CA GLU A 316 -20.01 -14.18 2.07
C GLU A 316 -19.81 -13.76 3.54
N LYS A 317 -19.55 -14.74 4.40
CA LYS A 317 -19.27 -14.49 5.82
C LYS A 317 -18.00 -13.66 6.00
N VAL A 318 -16.94 -13.97 5.25
CA VAL A 318 -15.66 -13.27 5.31
C VAL A 318 -15.76 -11.86 4.75
N GLU A 319 -16.54 -11.63 3.69
CA GLU A 319 -16.83 -10.29 3.17
C GLU A 319 -17.56 -9.41 4.19
N ALA A 320 -18.57 -9.97 4.87
CA ALA A 320 -19.27 -9.28 5.95
C ALA A 320 -18.32 -8.95 7.11
N MET A 321 -17.42 -9.86 7.48
CA MET A 321 -16.39 -9.62 8.48
C MET A 321 -15.42 -8.51 8.04
N ALA A 322 -15.00 -8.49 6.77
CA ALA A 322 -14.07 -7.50 6.24
C ALA A 322 -14.69 -6.10 6.27
N THR A 323 -15.95 -6.00 5.86
CA THR A 323 -16.75 -4.76 5.90
C THR A 323 -16.86 -4.22 7.33
N ASN A 324 -17.20 -5.09 8.29
CA ASN A 324 -17.29 -4.69 9.70
C ASN A 324 -15.95 -4.18 10.25
N ILE A 325 -14.83 -4.84 9.93
CA ILE A 325 -13.51 -4.37 10.36
C ILE A 325 -13.14 -3.04 9.70
N ALA A 326 -13.49 -2.85 8.42
CA ALA A 326 -13.25 -1.60 7.72
C ALA A 326 -14.02 -0.42 8.34
N GLU A 327 -15.26 -0.65 8.79
CA GLU A 327 -16.05 0.33 9.55
C GLU A 327 -15.41 0.65 10.91
N LEU A 328 -15.01 -0.38 11.68
CA LEU A 328 -14.33 -0.19 12.95
C LEU A 328 -13.01 0.57 12.80
N LEU A 329 -12.25 0.32 11.73
CA LEU A 329 -11.06 1.08 11.39
C LEU A 329 -11.40 2.55 11.11
N GLY A 330 -12.44 2.81 10.32
CA GLY A 330 -12.93 4.17 10.06
C GLY A 330 -13.29 4.92 11.34
N GLU A 331 -14.06 4.30 12.23
CA GLU A 331 -14.39 4.87 13.54
C GLU A 331 -13.14 5.13 14.40
N SER A 332 -12.18 4.20 14.37
CA SER A 332 -10.95 4.30 15.15
C SER A 332 -10.13 5.51 14.73
N LEU A 333 -10.03 5.79 13.43
CA LEU A 333 -9.30 6.95 12.89
C LEU A 333 -9.97 8.28 13.27
N SER A 334 -11.30 8.31 13.33
CA SER A 334 -12.06 9.50 13.74
C SER A 334 -11.96 9.79 15.24
N LYS A 335 -11.82 8.74 16.07
CA LYS A 335 -11.68 8.83 17.54
C LYS A 335 -10.22 8.86 18.02
N ALA A 336 -9.24 8.74 17.11
CA ALA A 336 -7.83 8.56 17.44
C ALA A 336 -7.23 9.78 18.17
N ASN A 337 -7.14 9.66 19.50
CA ASN A 337 -6.54 10.65 20.40
C ASN A 337 -5.35 10.10 21.20
N TRP A 338 -4.83 8.92 20.84
CA TRP A 338 -3.75 8.24 21.55
C TRP A 338 -2.40 8.39 20.83
N LYS A 339 -1.31 8.38 21.61
CA LYS A 339 0.05 8.37 21.09
C LYS A 339 0.38 7.01 20.48
N MET A 340 1.22 7.02 19.45
CA MET A 340 1.80 5.82 18.86
C MET A 340 2.83 5.21 19.80
N GLU A 341 2.75 3.89 20.02
CA GLU A 341 3.74 3.15 20.80
C GLU A 341 5.01 2.95 19.95
N THR A 342 6.19 3.21 20.54
CA THR A 342 7.46 2.89 19.91
C THR A 342 7.59 1.38 19.82
N LYS A 343 7.69 0.84 18.59
CA LYS A 343 8.20 -0.52 18.40
C LYS A 343 9.70 -0.50 18.73
N GLU A 344 10.10 -1.29 19.72
CA GLU A 344 11.49 -1.74 19.88
C GLU A 344 11.92 -2.62 18.70
#